data_AF-F7VKR4-F1
#
_entry.id   AF-F7VKR4-F1
#
_cell.length_a   1.000
_cell.length_b   1.000
_cell.length_c   1.000
_cell.angle_alpha   90.00
_cell.angle_beta   90.00
_cell.angle_gamma   90.00
#
_symmetry.space_group_name_H-M   'P 1'
#
loop_
_entity.id
_entity.type
_entity.pdbx_description
1 polymer ?
#
loop_
_entity_poly.entity_id
_entity_poly.type
_entity_poly.pdbx_seq_one_letter_code
_entity_poly.pdbx_strand_id
1 'polypeptide(L)'
;MSEADRERYWDDSIHFTPEGYDRMGNKIGVTLVSLLVKEKSDNDRTPMGRKRRMFKGDEKVFEEEEDPAEPTTPGLDKGYIVVRRRDLD
;
A
#
# COMPACT_ATOMS: atom_id res chain seq x y z
N MET A 1 -28.44 -2.28 2.88
CA MET A 1 -28.56 -1.98 1.43
C MET A 1 -29.87 -2.56 0.97
N SER A 2 -30.63 -1.83 0.17
CA SER A 2 -31.82 -2.42 -0.46
C SER A 2 -31.40 -3.49 -1.49
N GLU A 3 -32.32 -4.35 -1.92
CA GLU A 3 -32.02 -5.32 -2.98
C GLU A 3 -31.65 -4.63 -4.30
N ALA A 4 -32.28 -3.49 -4.60
CA ALA A 4 -31.93 -2.64 -5.73
C ALA A 4 -30.51 -2.06 -5.63
N ASP A 5 -30.06 -1.69 -4.42
CA ASP A 5 -28.67 -1.28 -4.22
C ASP A 5 -27.69 -2.45 -4.37
N ARG A 6 -28.11 -3.66 -3.99
CA ARG A 6 -27.27 -4.85 -4.14
C ARG A 6 -27.06 -5.12 -5.62
N GLU A 7 -28.12 -5.22 -6.41
CA GLU A 7 -28.03 -5.46 -7.86
C GLU A 7 -27.27 -4.35 -8.60
N ARG A 8 -27.41 -3.10 -8.17
CA ARG A 8 -26.70 -1.97 -8.79
C ARG A 8 -25.18 -1.97 -8.53
N TYR A 9 -24.75 -2.46 -7.36
CA TYR A 9 -23.35 -2.36 -6.95
C TYR A 9 -22.61 -3.70 -6.90
N TRP A 10 -23.32 -4.84 -6.89
CA TRP A 10 -22.82 -6.21 -6.76
C TRP A 10 -23.56 -7.08 -7.80
N ASP A 11 -22.82 -7.67 -8.74
CA ASP A 11 -23.37 -8.44 -9.86
C ASP A 11 -23.40 -9.96 -9.60
N ASP A 12 -22.32 -10.53 -9.06
CA ASP A 12 -22.14 -11.97 -8.84
C ASP A 12 -21.96 -12.35 -7.37
N SER A 13 -22.29 -11.41 -6.47
CA SER A 13 -22.12 -11.51 -5.02
C SER A 13 -20.67 -11.50 -4.51
N ILE A 14 -19.68 -11.37 -5.39
CA ILE A 14 -18.26 -11.29 -5.04
C ILE A 14 -17.64 -9.98 -5.57
N HIS A 15 -17.89 -9.65 -6.82
CA HIS A 15 -17.35 -8.49 -7.50
C HIS A 15 -18.29 -7.30 -7.36
N PHE A 16 -17.70 -6.10 -7.39
CA PHE A 16 -18.47 -4.89 -7.57
C PHE A 16 -18.71 -4.65 -9.05
N THR A 17 -19.86 -4.10 -9.38
CA THR A 17 -20.07 -3.45 -10.67
C THR A 17 -19.16 -2.23 -10.79
N PRO A 18 -18.97 -1.65 -11.98
CA PRO A 18 -18.24 -0.39 -12.14
C PRO A 18 -18.72 0.71 -11.18
N GLU A 19 -20.04 0.87 -11.03
CA GLU A 19 -20.65 1.82 -10.10
C GLU A 19 -20.36 1.46 -8.64
N GLY A 20 -20.24 0.18 -8.32
CA GLY A 20 -19.86 -0.31 -6.99
C GLY A 20 -18.42 0.04 -6.65
N TYR A 21 -17.50 -0.13 -7.61
CA TYR A 21 -16.12 0.31 -7.49
C TYR A 21 -16.02 1.82 -7.33
N ASP A 22 -16.75 2.62 -8.12
CA ASP A 22 -16.77 4.08 -7.98
C ASP A 22 -17.26 4.51 -6.60
N ARG A 23 -18.33 3.87 -6.11
CA ARG A 23 -18.89 4.17 -4.79
C ARG A 23 -17.90 3.85 -3.67
N MET A 24 -17.24 2.69 -3.74
CA MET A 24 -16.27 2.29 -2.74
C MET A 24 -14.98 3.11 -2.83
N GLY A 25 -14.51 3.37 -4.05
CA GLY A 25 -13.37 4.23 -4.34
C GLY A 25 -13.56 5.63 -3.79
N ASN A 26 -14.74 6.24 -3.95
CA ASN A 26 -15.05 7.55 -3.37
C ASN A 26 -14.98 7.53 -1.83
N LYS A 27 -15.58 6.52 -1.18
CA LYS A 27 -15.56 6.40 0.29
C LYS A 27 -14.15 6.19 0.84
N ILE A 28 -13.40 5.27 0.23
CA ILE A 28 -12.04 4.94 0.63
C ILE A 28 -11.12 6.13 0.35
N GLY A 29 -11.20 6.72 -0.85
CA GLY A 29 -10.37 7.83 -1.28
C GLY A 29 -10.49 9.05 -0.37
N VAL A 30 -11.71 9.48 -0.05
CA VAL A 30 -11.93 10.61 0.89
C VAL A 30 -11.31 10.32 2.26
N THR A 31 -11.48 9.10 2.76
CA THR A 31 -10.93 8.69 4.06
C THR A 31 -9.40 8.64 4.02
N LEU A 32 -8.82 8.08 2.96
CA LEU A 32 -7.38 7.96 2.77
C LEU A 32 -6.70 9.32 2.67
N VAL A 33 -7.26 10.25 1.87
CA VAL A 33 -6.76 11.63 1.78
C VAL A 33 -6.78 12.30 3.16
N SER A 34 -7.85 12.11 3.93
CA SER A 34 -7.96 12.65 5.28
C SER A 34 -6.86 12.10 6.22
N LEU A 35 -6.53 10.81 6.10
CA LEU A 35 -5.43 10.20 6.86
C LEU A 35 -4.07 10.75 6.45
N LEU A 36 -3.81 10.93 5.16
CA LEU A 36 -2.55 11.48 4.66
C LEU A 36 -2.33 12.93 5.12
N VAL A 37 -3.39 13.75 5.12
CA VAL A 37 -3.30 15.13 5.65
C VAL A 37 -3.04 15.12 7.15
N LYS A 38 -3.70 14.23 7.89
CA LYS A 38 -3.49 14.07 9.33
C LYS A 38 -2.06 13.62 9.64
N GLU A 39 -1.51 12.66 8.90
CA GLU A 39 -0.14 12.19 9.08
C GLU A 39 0.88 13.29 8.83
N LYS A 40 0.71 14.10 7.76
CA LYS A 40 1.57 15.26 7.51
C LYS A 40 1.53 16.27 8.68
N SER A 41 0.33 16.54 9.18
CA SER A 41 0.12 17.45 10.32
C SER A 41 0.68 16.91 11.64
N ASP A 42 0.64 15.59 11.84
CA ASP A 42 1.19 14.91 13.02
C ASP A 42 2.73 14.78 12.95
N ASN A 43 3.33 14.65 11.76
CA ASN A 43 4.78 14.59 11.57
C ASN A 43 5.48 15.93 11.87
N ASP A 44 4.82 17.06 11.60
CA ASP A 44 5.30 18.40 11.96
C ASP A 44 5.32 18.65 13.49
N ARG A 45 4.79 17.72 14.30
CA ARG A 45 4.70 17.83 15.77
C ARG A 45 5.66 16.93 16.54
N THR A 46 6.63 16.30 15.90
CA THR A 46 7.46 15.33 16.63
C THR A 46 8.33 15.99 17.71
N PRO A 47 8.30 15.40 18.91
CA PRO A 47 9.33 14.42 19.18
C PRO A 47 8.74 13.04 19.53
N MET A 48 9.25 12.03 18.81
CA MET A 48 9.27 10.61 19.14
C MET A 48 7.94 9.83 19.14
N GLY A 49 7.81 8.98 18.10
CA GLY A 49 7.49 7.57 18.30
C GLY A 49 6.09 7.26 18.82
N ARG A 50 5.12 7.19 17.90
CA ARG A 50 4.09 6.15 18.04
C ARG A 50 4.82 4.82 17.93
N LYS A 51 5.21 4.24 19.08
CA LYS A 51 5.63 2.83 19.15
C LYS A 51 4.52 2.03 18.46
N ARG A 52 4.79 1.57 17.24
CA ARG A 52 4.09 0.42 16.69
C ARG A 52 4.12 -0.63 17.81
N ARG A 53 2.97 -1.17 18.19
CA ARG A 53 2.93 -2.27 19.15
C ARG A 53 3.58 -3.45 18.45
N MET A 54 4.90 -3.58 18.57
CA MET A 54 5.62 -4.73 18.04
C MET A 54 5.17 -5.93 18.84
N PHE A 55 4.58 -6.89 18.15
CA PHE A 55 4.26 -8.17 18.77
C PHE A 55 5.54 -9.00 18.87
N LYS A 56 5.58 -9.91 19.84
CA LYS A 56 6.74 -10.78 20.06
C LYS A 56 6.94 -11.66 18.81
N GLY A 57 7.88 -11.27 17.94
CA GLY A 57 8.13 -11.96 16.67
C GLY A 57 8.33 -11.02 15.47
N ASP A 58 7.91 -9.75 15.55
CA ASP A 58 7.98 -8.80 14.42
C ASP A 58 9.42 -8.44 14.00
N GLU A 59 10.40 -8.72 14.85
CA GLU A 59 11.83 -8.47 14.58
C GLU A 59 12.53 -9.70 13.98
N LYS A 60 11.81 -10.83 13.84
CA LYS A 60 12.36 -12.04 13.23
C LYS A 60 12.22 -11.95 11.73
N VAL A 61 13.35 -11.76 11.06
CA VAL A 61 13.52 -12.05 9.64
C VAL A 61 13.37 -13.56 9.47
N PHE A 62 12.52 -14.00 8.55
CA PHE A 62 12.37 -15.41 8.23
C PHE A 62 13.55 -15.87 7.38
N GLU A 63 14.05 -17.10 7.54
CA GLU A 63 15.14 -17.64 6.70
C GLU A 63 14.80 -17.62 5.20
N GLU A 64 13.52 -17.63 4.84
CA GLU A 64 13.03 -17.48 3.45
C GLU A 64 13.21 -16.04 2.89
N GLU A 65 13.35 -15.05 3.77
CA GLU A 65 13.57 -13.64 3.43
C GLU A 65 15.06 -13.30 3.28
N GLU A 66 15.95 -14.20 3.71
CA GLU A 66 17.40 -14.10 3.50
C GLU A 66 17.74 -14.72 2.14
N ASP A 67 17.35 -14.06 1.06
CA ASP A 67 17.82 -14.44 -0.28
C ASP A 67 19.33 -14.13 -0.36
N PRO A 68 20.23 -15.12 -0.46
CA PRO A 68 21.67 -14.89 -0.52
C PRO A 68 22.09 -14.08 -1.77
N ALA A 69 21.17 -13.88 -2.72
CA ALA A 69 21.38 -13.05 -3.91
C ALA A 69 20.97 -11.59 -3.73
N GLU A 70 20.26 -11.21 -2.66
CA GLU A 70 19.91 -9.81 -2.41
C GLU A 70 20.98 -9.13 -1.55
N PRO A 71 21.81 -8.22 -2.10
CA PRO A 71 22.56 -7.33 -1.26
C PRO A 71 21.56 -6.46 -0.51
N THR A 72 21.73 -6.36 0.82
CA THR A 72 21.06 -5.38 1.68
C THR A 72 21.45 -3.97 1.20
N THR A 73 20.87 -3.52 0.08
CA THR A 73 21.42 -2.40 -0.68
C THR A 73 20.72 -1.10 -0.24
N PRO A 74 21.47 -0.13 0.31
CA PRO A 74 20.97 1.22 0.48
C PRO A 74 20.89 1.86 -0.92
N GLY A 75 19.72 1.86 -1.56
CA GLY A 75 19.63 2.49 -2.88
C GLY A 75 18.36 2.36 -3.70
N LEU A 76 17.25 1.81 -3.19
CA LEU A 76 15.98 1.74 -3.96
C LEU A 76 15.39 3.12 -4.29
N ASP A 77 15.93 4.19 -3.72
CA ASP A 77 15.63 5.59 -4.03
C ASP A 77 16.30 6.10 -5.30
N LYS A 78 17.27 5.36 -5.85
CA LYS A 78 17.95 5.70 -7.11
C LYS A 78 17.31 4.87 -8.22
N GLY A 79 16.42 5.51 -8.98
CA GLY A 79 15.66 4.87 -10.07
C GLY A 79 16.51 4.09 -11.07
N TYR A 80 15.89 3.13 -11.74
CA TYR A 80 16.57 2.23 -12.68
C TYR A 80 16.84 2.91 -14.04
N ILE A 81 17.98 2.58 -14.66
CA ILE A 81 18.30 2.97 -16.03
C ILE A 81 18.08 1.74 -16.93
N VAL A 82 17.22 1.87 -17.94
CA VAL A 82 16.96 0.82 -18.93
C VAL A 82 17.87 1.03 -20.14
N VAL A 83 18.71 0.05 -20.44
CA VAL A 83 19.57 0.03 -21.64
C VAL A 83 19.21 -1.19 -22.51
N ARG A 84 19.38 -1.09 -23.84
CA ARG A 84 19.14 -2.23 -24.73
C ARG A 84 20.33 -3.17 -24.66
N ARG A 85 20.09 -4.47 -24.76
CA ARG A 85 21.15 -5.50 -24.66
C ARG A 85 22.31 -5.29 -25.65
N ARG A 86 22.04 -4.73 -26.82
CA ARG A 86 23.06 -4.42 -27.85
C ARG A 86 23.99 -3.25 -27.49
N ASP A 87 23.63 -2.47 -26.48
CA ASP A 87 24.38 -1.28 -26.05
C ASP A 87 25.33 -1.62 -24.87
N LEU A 88 25.43 -2.90 -24.48
CA LEU A 88 26.17 -3.41 -23.32
C LEU A 88 27.49 -4.14 -23.68
N ASP A 89 27.91 -4.10 -24.94
CA ASP A 89 29.14 -4.72 -25.46
C ASP A 89 30.18 -3.66 -25.91
#